data_AF-A0A553PTK8-F1
#
_entry.id   AF-A0A553PTK8-F1
#
_cell.length_a   1.000
_cell.length_b   1.000
_cell.length_c   1.000
_cell.angle_alpha   90.00
_cell.angle_beta   90.00
_cell.angle_gamma   90.00
#
_symmetry.space_group_name_H-M   'P 1'
#
loop_
_entity.id
_entity.type
_entity.pdbx_description
1 polymer ?
#
loop_
_entity_poly.entity_id
_entity_poly.type
_entity_poly.pdbx_seq_one_letter_code
_entity_poly.pdbx_strand_id
1 'polypeptide(L)'
;DTFVIGIQNLYAKECKNAECNVELFWDDGTPFNFNGSSINEVTADSGMECFRLNIKRSKMKTRPCSVLGGGILCEYVCSGNSTREKVNCGTEPIPMEYYKVRDKFYKLMSTPNTDWSQANTLCSAQVGSHLPIIKDGADLSTLRNAFQFIT
;
A
#
# COMPACT_ATOMS: atom_id res chain seq x y z
N ASP A 1 -8.00 6.88 8.17
CA ASP A 1 -8.54 5.56 7.76
C ASP A 1 -8.17 5.13 6.34
N THR A 2 -8.00 6.08 5.40
CA THR A 2 -7.64 5.76 4.01
C THR A 2 -6.20 6.18 3.73
N PHE A 3 -5.40 5.23 3.23
CA PHE A 3 -3.96 5.39 3.03
C PHE A 3 -3.57 5.10 1.59
N VAL A 4 -2.58 5.84 1.07
CA VAL A 4 -1.96 5.54 -0.22
C VAL A 4 -1.17 4.23 -0.12
N ILE A 5 -1.25 3.39 -1.17
CA ILE A 5 -0.54 2.11 -1.28
C ILE A 5 0.18 2.00 -2.63
N GLY A 6 1.03 0.99 -2.79
CA GLY A 6 1.92 0.84 -3.95
C GLY A 6 1.24 0.35 -5.24
N ILE A 7 -0.09 0.22 -5.30
CA ILE A 7 -0.76 -0.21 -6.53
C ILE A 7 -0.93 0.98 -7.48
N GLN A 8 -0.58 0.76 -8.74
CA GLN A 8 -0.83 1.66 -9.83
C GLN A 8 -1.48 0.94 -11.02
N ASN A 9 -2.28 1.69 -11.75
CA ASN A 9 -2.69 1.36 -13.10
C ASN A 9 -1.91 2.26 -14.08
N LEU A 10 -0.72 1.81 -14.49
CA LEU A 10 0.12 2.55 -15.44
C LEU A 10 -0.33 2.37 -16.90
N TYR A 11 -1.13 1.34 -17.17
CA TYR A 11 -1.53 0.93 -18.53
C TYR A 11 -3.05 0.89 -18.64
N ALA A 12 -3.68 2.04 -18.47
CA ALA A 12 -5.09 2.17 -18.78
C ALA A 12 -5.31 2.01 -20.29
N LYS A 13 -5.68 0.80 -20.72
CA LYS A 13 -6.23 0.59 -22.06
C LYS A 13 -7.64 1.21 -22.11
N GLU A 14 -8.00 1.76 -23.27
CA GLU A 14 -9.34 2.30 -23.50
C GLU A 14 -10.40 1.27 -23.09
N CYS A 15 -11.28 1.67 -22.18
CA CYS A 15 -12.34 0.81 -21.68
C CYS A 15 -13.36 0.56 -22.79
N LYS A 16 -13.56 -0.69 -23.19
CA LYS A 16 -14.70 -1.07 -24.02
C LYS A 16 -15.84 -1.48 -23.10
N ASN A 17 -17.00 -0.84 -23.26
CA ASN A 17 -18.26 -1.21 -22.60
C ASN A 17 -18.21 -1.24 -21.06
N ALA A 18 -17.57 -0.24 -20.43
CA ALA A 18 -17.48 -0.09 -18.97
C ALA A 18 -16.68 -1.17 -18.22
N GLU A 19 -16.07 -2.14 -18.92
CA GLU A 19 -15.12 -3.09 -18.35
C GLU A 19 -13.72 -2.72 -18.83
N CYS A 20 -12.97 -2.02 -17.97
CA CYS A 20 -11.55 -1.79 -18.21
C CYS A 20 -10.82 -3.08 -17.81
N ASN A 21 -10.22 -3.81 -18.77
CA ASN A 21 -9.24 -4.84 -18.45
C ASN A 21 -7.96 -4.13 -17.96
N VAL A 22 -7.97 -3.77 -16.67
CA VAL A 22 -6.85 -3.09 -16.02
C VAL A 22 -5.88 -4.13 -15.49
N GLU A 23 -4.71 -4.19 -16.11
CA GLU A 23 -3.56 -4.87 -15.52
C GLU A 23 -2.98 -3.93 -14.46
N LEU A 24 -3.15 -4.33 -13.21
CA LEU A 24 -2.63 -3.60 -12.07
C LEU A 24 -1.23 -4.10 -11.74
N PHE A 25 -0.37 -3.19 -11.34
CA PHE A 25 0.99 -3.48 -10.94
C PHE A 25 1.28 -2.83 -9.59
N TRP A 26 2.11 -3.49 -8.81
CA TRP A 26 2.77 -2.86 -7.67
C TRP A 26 3.89 -1.93 -8.16
N ASP A 27 4.36 -1.07 -7.26
CA ASP A 27 5.43 -0.11 -7.52
C ASP A 27 6.77 -0.76 -7.87
N ASP A 28 6.99 -1.98 -7.38
CA ASP A 28 8.12 -2.84 -7.74
C ASP A 28 7.97 -3.50 -9.13
N GLY A 29 6.87 -3.25 -9.84
CA GLY A 29 6.57 -3.81 -11.16
C GLY A 29 5.99 -5.22 -11.11
N THR A 30 5.77 -5.81 -9.93
CA THR A 30 5.13 -7.12 -9.83
C THR A 30 3.65 -7.03 -10.23
N PRO A 31 3.13 -8.00 -11.01
CA PRO A 31 1.71 -8.03 -11.35
C PRO A 31 0.85 -8.15 -10.10
N PHE A 32 -0.21 -7.36 -10.03
CA PHE A 32 -1.22 -7.49 -9.00
C PHE A 32 -2.07 -8.73 -9.29
N ASN A 33 -1.80 -9.81 -8.55
CA ASN A 33 -2.61 -11.02 -8.58
C ASN A 33 -3.15 -11.28 -7.18
N PHE A 34 -4.25 -10.62 -6.84
CA PHE A 34 -4.84 -10.74 -5.51
C PHE A 34 -5.79 -11.95 -5.45
N ASN A 35 -5.24 -13.10 -5.04
CA ASN A 35 -6.03 -14.31 -4.84
C ASN A 35 -6.63 -14.36 -3.42
N GLY A 36 -7.52 -13.40 -3.11
CA GLY A 36 -8.15 -13.31 -1.80
C GLY A 36 -9.57 -12.78 -1.88
N SER A 37 -10.51 -13.49 -1.24
CA SER A 37 -11.92 -13.13 -1.07
C SER A 37 -12.16 -11.89 -0.19
N SER A 38 -11.11 -11.11 0.09
CA SER A 38 -11.11 -10.04 1.10
C SER A 38 -11.08 -8.63 0.52
N ILE A 39 -10.65 -8.48 -0.75
CA ILE A 39 -10.84 -7.23 -1.50
C ILE A 39 -12.10 -7.44 -2.32
N ASN A 40 -13.20 -6.87 -1.81
CA ASN A 40 -14.51 -7.08 -2.41
C ASN A 40 -14.68 -6.34 -3.74
N GLU A 41 -13.79 -5.38 -4.05
CA GLU A 41 -13.93 -4.52 -5.22
C GLU A 41 -12.61 -3.79 -5.52
N VAL A 42 -12.19 -3.86 -6.79
CA VAL A 42 -11.19 -2.98 -7.38
C VAL A 42 -11.89 -2.31 -8.56
N THR A 43 -12.37 -1.08 -8.34
CA THR A 43 -12.96 -0.27 -9.41
C THR A 43 -11.92 0.70 -9.91
N ALA A 44 -11.62 0.67 -11.21
CA ALA A 44 -10.91 1.75 -11.88
C ALA A 44 -11.95 2.59 -12.65
N ASP A 45 -11.98 3.90 -12.40
CA ASP A 45 -13.03 4.77 -12.94
C ASP A 45 -12.62 5.33 -14.32
N SER A 46 -11.32 5.60 -14.56
CA SER A 46 -10.74 5.93 -15.88
C SER A 46 -9.23 6.16 -15.83
N GLY A 47 -8.48 5.89 -16.90
CA GLY A 47 -7.09 6.41 -17.07
C GLY A 47 -6.04 5.93 -16.05
N MET A 48 -4.93 6.67 -15.95
CA MET A 48 -3.85 6.40 -14.97
C MET A 48 -4.35 6.66 -13.54
N GLU A 49 -4.60 5.58 -12.81
CA GLU A 49 -5.15 5.63 -11.47
C GLU A 49 -4.22 5.00 -10.45
N CYS A 50 -4.24 5.59 -9.26
CA CYS A 50 -3.49 5.12 -8.12
C CYS A 50 -4.46 4.77 -7.00
N PHE A 51 -4.06 3.82 -6.16
CA PHE A 51 -4.98 3.20 -5.23
C PHE A 51 -4.76 3.68 -3.80
N ARG A 52 -5.86 3.67 -3.07
CA ARG A 52 -5.88 3.96 -1.64
C ARG A 52 -6.64 2.87 -0.92
N LEU A 53 -6.08 2.39 0.18
CA LEU A 53 -6.70 1.39 1.04
C LEU A 53 -7.48 2.07 2.16
N ASN A 54 -8.79 1.83 2.23
CA ASN A 54 -9.53 2.01 3.47
C ASN A 54 -9.32 0.77 4.35
N ILE A 55 -8.47 0.90 5.36
CA ILE A 55 -8.02 -0.24 6.16
C ILE A 55 -9.15 -0.84 7.01
N LYS A 56 -10.05 0.00 7.55
CA LYS A 56 -11.17 -0.44 8.40
C LYS A 56 -12.20 -1.24 7.63
N ARG A 57 -12.46 -0.85 6.38
CA ARG A 57 -13.46 -1.50 5.50
C ARG A 57 -12.85 -2.54 4.58
N SER A 58 -11.52 -2.72 4.58
CA SER A 58 -10.82 -3.61 3.64
C SER A 58 -11.20 -3.32 2.18
N LYS A 59 -11.43 -2.04 1.85
CA LYS A 59 -11.82 -1.60 0.50
C LYS A 59 -10.71 -0.79 -0.13
N MET A 60 -10.35 -1.10 -1.36
CA MET A 60 -9.49 -0.26 -2.18
C MET A 60 -10.35 0.67 -3.04
N LYS A 61 -9.87 1.89 -3.24
CA LYS A 61 -10.50 2.87 -4.12
C LYS A 61 -9.44 3.51 -4.99
N THR A 62 -9.77 3.79 -6.23
CA THR A 62 -8.90 4.56 -7.12
C THR A 62 -9.13 6.05 -6.97
N ARG A 63 -8.09 6.81 -7.31
CA ARG A 63 -8.12 8.24 -7.57
C ARG A 63 -7.09 8.55 -8.67
N PRO A 64 -7.22 9.70 -9.36
CA PRO A 64 -6.13 10.22 -10.17
C PRO A 64 -4.83 10.26 -9.35
N CYS A 65 -3.73 9.75 -9.90
CA CYS A 65 -2.44 9.70 -9.21
C CYS A 65 -1.94 11.08 -8.73
N SER A 66 -2.37 12.15 -9.39
CA SER A 66 -2.06 13.55 -9.03
C SER A 66 -2.82 14.07 -7.81
N VAL A 67 -3.93 13.43 -7.41
CA VAL A 67 -4.78 13.89 -6.29
C VAL A 67 -5.30 12.68 -5.53
N LEU A 68 -4.44 12.08 -4.70
CA LEU A 68 -4.81 10.96 -3.85
C LEU A 68 -5.48 11.45 -2.57
N GLY A 69 -4.80 12.31 -1.79
CA GLY A 69 -5.22 12.77 -0.46
C GLY A 69 -4.94 11.75 0.66
N GLY A 70 -5.35 12.09 1.89
CA GLY A 70 -5.21 11.31 3.15
C GLY A 70 -3.80 10.83 3.52
N GLY A 71 -3.68 9.85 4.42
CA GLY A 71 -2.38 9.47 4.97
C GLY A 71 -1.54 8.62 4.01
N ILE A 72 -0.23 8.61 4.23
CA ILE A 72 0.70 7.70 3.54
C ILE A 72 1.04 6.59 4.51
N LEU A 73 0.88 5.35 4.08
CA LEU A 73 1.46 4.20 4.76
C LEU A 73 2.73 3.85 3.99
N CYS A 74 3.87 3.75 4.67
CA CYS A 74 5.11 3.25 4.08
C CYS A 74 5.42 1.88 4.64
N GLU A 75 5.80 0.95 3.77
CA GLU A 75 6.37 -0.33 4.20
C GLU A 75 7.86 -0.13 4.42
N TYR A 76 8.42 -0.82 5.41
CA TYR A 76 9.84 -0.95 5.64
C TYR A 76 10.18 -2.42 5.64
N VAL A 77 11.03 -2.81 4.69
CA VAL A 77 11.53 -4.16 4.53
C VAL A 77 12.96 -4.20 5.06
N CYS A 78 13.22 -5.01 6.09
CA CYS A 78 14.57 -5.19 6.60
C CYS A 78 15.51 -5.65 5.47
N SER A 79 16.68 -5.06 5.33
CA SER A 79 17.68 -5.36 4.29
C SER A 79 18.40 -6.71 4.46
N GLY A 80 17.79 -7.69 5.13
CA GLY A 80 18.36 -9.03 5.34
C GLY A 80 17.31 -10.13 5.49
N ASN A 81 17.70 -11.36 5.12
CA ASN A 81 16.92 -12.59 5.30
C ASN A 81 16.70 -12.88 6.80
N SER A 82 15.81 -12.14 7.46
CA SER A 82 15.46 -12.33 8.86
C SER A 82 14.03 -12.86 8.94
N THR A 83 13.91 -14.17 8.78
CA THR A 83 12.68 -14.92 9.03
C THR A 83 12.24 -14.77 10.48
N ARG A 84 10.97 -14.37 10.64
CA ARG A 84 10.08 -14.59 11.79
C ARG A 84 10.61 -14.12 13.16
N GLU A 85 9.94 -13.09 13.70
CA GLU A 85 9.88 -12.72 15.13
C GLU A 85 10.84 -11.68 15.72
N LYS A 86 11.73 -11.00 15.00
CA LYS A 86 12.56 -9.97 15.68
C LYS A 86 11.91 -8.59 15.78
N VAL A 87 12.13 -7.94 16.94
CA VAL A 87 11.89 -6.51 17.24
C VAL A 87 12.94 -5.63 16.53
N ASN A 88 13.87 -6.25 15.82
CA ASN A 88 15.06 -5.66 15.23
C ASN A 88 15.18 -6.10 13.76
N CYS A 89 15.66 -5.22 12.88
CA CYS A 89 16.13 -5.57 11.55
C CYS A 89 17.61 -5.93 11.63
N GLY A 90 17.92 -7.23 11.78
CA GLY A 90 19.29 -7.67 12.06
C GLY A 90 19.74 -7.22 13.46
N THR A 91 20.75 -6.35 13.51
CA THR A 91 21.27 -5.75 14.75
C THR A 91 20.60 -4.42 15.10
N GLU A 92 19.86 -3.82 14.18
CA GLU A 92 19.27 -2.49 14.39
C GLU A 92 17.88 -2.62 15.05
N PRO A 93 17.66 -1.95 16.21
CA PRO A 93 16.33 -1.91 16.81
C PRO A 93 15.38 -1.14 15.90
N ILE A 94 14.15 -1.62 15.79
CA ILE A 94 13.15 -0.96 14.97
C ILE A 94 12.60 0.24 15.72
N PRO A 95 12.57 1.44 15.12
CA PRO A 95 12.09 2.63 15.81
C PRO A 95 10.64 2.47 16.28
N MET A 96 10.29 3.10 17.42
CA MET A 96 8.98 2.94 18.06
C MET A 96 7.82 3.47 17.21
N GLU A 97 8.09 4.31 16.20
CA GLU A 97 7.07 4.81 15.28
C GLU A 97 6.61 3.79 14.21
N TYR A 98 7.21 2.59 14.16
CA TYR A 98 6.84 1.55 13.20
C TYR A 98 5.90 0.50 13.81
N TYR A 99 4.91 0.09 13.04
CA TYR A 99 3.98 -0.98 13.36
C TYR A 99 4.45 -2.28 12.74
N LYS A 100 4.70 -3.30 13.58
CA LYS A 100 5.04 -4.65 13.11
C LYS A 100 3.80 -5.39 12.66
N VAL A 101 3.85 -5.92 11.44
CA VAL A 101 2.80 -6.74 10.83
C VAL A 101 3.49 -7.90 10.14
N ARG A 102 3.43 -9.09 10.77
CA ARG A 102 4.18 -10.29 10.36
C ARG A 102 5.69 -10.03 10.34
N ASP A 103 6.29 -10.18 9.17
CA ASP A 103 7.70 -9.97 8.82
C ASP A 103 7.97 -8.58 8.23
N LYS A 104 6.95 -7.71 8.20
CA LYS A 104 7.04 -6.35 7.67
C LYS A 104 6.81 -5.30 8.75
N PHE A 105 7.32 -4.10 8.50
CA PHE A 105 7.13 -2.94 9.37
C PHE A 105 6.50 -1.81 8.58
N TYR A 106 5.66 -1.02 9.24
CA TYR A 106 4.91 0.03 8.57
C TYR A 106 4.98 1.33 9.36
N LYS A 107 5.24 2.44 8.68
CA LYS A 107 5.18 3.78 9.27
C LYS A 107 4.01 4.53 8.67
N LEU A 108 3.17 5.09 9.54
CA LEU A 108 2.08 5.97 9.11
C LEU A 108 2.56 7.42 9.10
N MET A 109 2.36 8.09 7.99
CA MET A 109 2.66 9.51 7.83
C MET A 109 1.38 10.29 7.55
N SER A 110 1.15 11.35 8.32
CA SER A 110 0.04 12.27 8.08
C SER A 110 0.52 13.40 7.18
N THR A 111 0.22 13.30 5.89
CA THR A 111 0.52 14.35 4.91
C THR A 111 -0.75 14.67 4.12
N PRO A 112 -1.34 15.87 4.26
CA PRO A 112 -2.48 16.23 3.44
C PRO A 112 -2.04 16.40 1.98
N ASN A 113 -2.86 15.88 1.06
CA ASN A 113 -2.82 16.18 -0.37
C ASN A 113 -1.51 15.89 -1.11
N THR A 114 -0.91 14.73 -0.88
CA THR A 114 0.21 14.23 -1.68
C THR A 114 -0.29 13.49 -2.92
N ASP A 115 0.38 13.72 -4.05
CA ASP A 115 0.30 12.83 -5.21
C ASP A 115 1.04 11.51 -4.95
N TRP A 116 0.86 10.52 -5.82
CA TRP A 116 1.48 9.22 -5.65
C TRP A 116 3.01 9.28 -5.68
N SER A 117 3.57 10.05 -6.60
CA SER A 117 5.03 10.13 -6.78
C SER A 117 5.68 10.73 -5.55
N GLN A 118 5.10 11.80 -5.00
CA GLN A 118 5.50 12.40 -3.74
C GLN A 118 5.38 11.42 -2.59
N ALA A 119 4.29 10.65 -2.52
CA ALA A 119 4.12 9.65 -1.47
C ALA A 119 5.23 8.58 -1.53
N ASN A 120 5.55 8.10 -2.72
CA ASN A 120 6.64 7.14 -2.92
C ASN A 120 8.00 7.74 -2.56
N THR A 121 8.30 8.95 -3.03
CA THR A 121 9.53 9.67 -2.67
C THR A 121 9.64 9.90 -1.16
N LEU A 122 8.55 10.21 -0.47
CA LEU A 122 8.55 10.37 0.99
C LEU A 122 8.85 9.04 1.69
N CYS A 123 8.28 7.92 1.25
CA CYS A 123 8.63 6.61 1.79
C CYS A 123 10.12 6.28 1.56
N SER A 124 10.65 6.56 0.37
CA SER A 124 12.07 6.34 0.11
C SER A 124 12.97 7.26 0.93
N ALA A 125 12.62 8.53 1.10
CA ALA A 125 13.45 9.51 1.81
C ALA A 125 13.39 9.39 3.34
N GLN A 126 12.21 9.13 3.91
CA GLN A 126 11.98 9.14 5.37
C GLN A 126 12.11 7.76 6.00
N VAL A 127 11.87 6.70 5.22
CA VAL A 127 11.84 5.31 5.69
C VAL A 127 12.93 4.48 5.01
N GLY A 128 13.51 4.95 3.89
CA GLY A 128 14.46 4.15 3.12
C GLY A 128 13.80 3.02 2.34
N SER A 129 12.52 3.15 1.99
CA SER A 129 11.74 2.04 1.41
C SER A 129 10.65 2.52 0.44
N HIS A 130 9.49 1.84 0.40
CA HIS A 130 8.49 1.97 -0.66
C HIS A 130 7.05 1.97 -0.12
N LEU A 131 6.08 2.18 -1.01
CA LEU A 131 4.67 2.10 -0.64
C LEU A 131 4.26 0.62 -0.43
N PRO A 132 3.33 0.31 0.48
CA PRO A 132 2.95 -1.04 0.83
C PRO A 132 2.55 -1.92 -0.34
N ILE A 133 3.05 -3.16 -0.30
CA ILE A 133 2.68 -4.24 -1.22
C ILE A 133 1.85 -5.28 -0.44
N ILE A 134 0.59 -5.43 -0.81
CA ILE A 134 -0.39 -6.29 -0.13
C ILE A 134 -0.69 -7.49 -1.01
N LYS A 135 0.00 -8.61 -0.79
CA LYS A 135 0.01 -9.72 -1.74
C LYS A 135 -1.24 -10.59 -1.64
N ASP A 136 -1.87 -10.65 -0.47
CA ASP A 136 -3.04 -11.50 -0.23
C ASP A 136 -4.01 -10.94 0.83
N GLY A 137 -5.14 -11.61 1.00
CA GLY A 137 -6.16 -11.25 2.01
C GLY A 137 -5.66 -11.35 3.45
N ALA A 138 -4.60 -12.12 3.69
CA ALA A 138 -4.04 -12.33 5.00
C ALA A 138 -3.11 -11.17 5.40
N ASP A 139 -2.37 -10.59 4.44
CA ASP A 139 -1.66 -9.32 4.61
C ASP A 139 -2.64 -8.19 4.94
N LEU A 140 -3.74 -8.09 4.18
CA LEU A 140 -4.77 -7.08 4.41
C LEU A 140 -5.44 -7.23 5.79
N SER A 141 -5.74 -8.46 6.19
CA SER A 141 -6.33 -8.74 7.51
C SER A 141 -5.38 -8.38 8.65
N THR A 142 -4.09 -8.67 8.50
CA THR A 142 -3.10 -8.35 9.53
C THR A 142 -2.87 -6.85 9.64
N LEU A 143 -2.78 -6.15 8.49
CA LEU A 143 -2.75 -4.70 8.43
C LEU A 143 -3.98 -4.10 9.12
N ARG A 144 -5.19 -4.58 8.80
CA ARG A 144 -6.42 -4.11 9.47
C ARG A 144 -6.34 -4.25 10.98
N ASN A 145 -5.93 -5.40 11.48
CA ASN A 145 -5.87 -5.66 12.92
C ASN A 145 -4.82 -4.78 13.62
N ALA A 146 -3.70 -4.48 12.96
CA ALA A 146 -2.67 -3.61 13.51
C ALA A 146 -3.12 -2.14 13.58
N PHE A 147 -3.89 -1.69 12.59
CA PHE A 147 -4.30 -0.28 12.49
C PHE A 147 -5.73 -0.01 12.99
N GLN A 148 -6.48 -1.01 13.45
CA GLN A 148 -7.88 -0.84 13.86
C GLN A 148 -8.09 0.18 14.99
N PHE A 149 -7.07 0.43 15.82
CA PHE A 149 -7.13 1.34 16.97
C PHE A 149 -6.41 2.68 16.76
N ILE A 150 -5.84 2.92 15.57
CA ILE A 150 -4.84 3.98 15.35
C ILE A 150 -5.44 5.21 14.65
N THR A 151 -6.75 5.21 14.38
CA THR A 151 -7.43 6.29 13.64
C THR A 151 -8.86 6.50 14.10
#